data_AF-A0A606RGB4-F1
#
_entry.id   AF-A0A606RGB4-F1
#
_cell.length_a   1.000
_cell.length_b   1.000
_cell.length_c   1.000
_cell.angle_alpha   90.00
_cell.angle_beta   90.00
_cell.angle_gamma   90.00
#
_symmetry.space_group_name_H-M   'P 1'
#
loop_
_entity.id
_entity.type
_entity.pdbx_description
1 polymer ?
#
loop_
_entity_poly.entity_id
_entity_poly.type
_entity_poly.pdbx_seq_one_letter_code
_entity_poly.pdbx_strand_id
1 'polypeptide(L)' 'KNWMFAGSDSGGEHAAVLYSLIGTCRLNNVEPEKWLRYVIEHIQDWPANRVRDLLPWKVDLSSQ' A
#
# COMPACT_ATOMS: atom_id res chain seq x y z
N LYS A 1 -15.48 -6.31 -15.34
CA LYS A 1 -16.61 -5.35 -15.44
C LYS A 1 -16.19 -4.07 -14.72
N ASN A 2 -16.06 -3.00 -15.50
CA ASN A 2 -16.00 -1.58 -15.16
C ASN A 2 -14.90 -1.11 -14.19
N TRP A 3 -13.71 -0.92 -14.75
CA TRP A 3 -12.67 -0.01 -14.25
C TRP A 3 -12.75 1.36 -14.96
N MET A 4 -13.97 1.80 -15.27
CA MET A 4 -14.26 3.05 -16.00
C MET A 4 -14.73 4.16 -15.05
N PHE A 5 -14.11 4.25 -13.86
CA PHE A 5 -14.24 5.40 -12.96
C PHE A 5 -12.86 5.96 -12.59
N ALA A 6 -11.95 5.99 -13.57
CA ALA A 6 -10.79 6.89 -13.56
C ALA A 6 -11.21 8.23 -14.19
N GLY A 7 -12.24 8.88 -13.62
CA GLY A 7 -12.71 10.21 -14.03
C GLY A 7 -11.86 11.36 -13.48
N SER A 8 -10.68 11.05 -12.95
CA SER A 8 -9.65 11.96 -12.52
C SER A 8 -8.34 11.26 -12.85
N ASP A 9 -7.44 11.88 -13.62
CA ASP A 9 -6.10 11.34 -13.88
C ASP A 9 -5.44 10.84 -12.58
N SER A 10 -5.70 11.53 -11.46
CA SER A 10 -5.23 11.13 -10.14
C SER A 10 -5.89 9.87 -9.58
N GLY A 11 -7.18 9.62 -9.82
CA GLY A 11 -7.90 8.48 -9.24
C GLY A 11 -7.48 7.13 -9.84
N GLY A 12 -7.24 7.11 -11.15
CA GLY A 12 -6.72 5.93 -11.86
C GLY A 12 -5.27 5.63 -11.48
N GLU A 13 -4.45 6.67 -11.34
CA GLU A 13 -3.05 6.54 -10.94
C GLU A 13 -2.92 6.01 -9.50
N HIS A 14 -3.66 6.56 -8.54
CA HIS A 14 -3.66 6.05 -7.16
C HIS A 14 -4.13 4.59 -7.08
N ALA A 15 -5.13 4.20 -7.88
CA ALA A 15 -5.57 2.81 -7.95
C ALA A 15 -4.48 1.92 -8.56
N ALA A 16 -3.83 2.32 -9.65
CA ALA A 16 -2.74 1.56 -10.25
C ALA A 16 -1.54 1.38 -9.31
N VAL A 17 -1.19 2.42 -8.54
CA VAL A 17 -0.14 2.37 -7.51
C VAL A 17 -0.51 1.38 -6.41
N LEU A 18 -1.74 1.45 -5.88
CA LEU A 18 -2.20 0.52 -4.85
C LEU A 18 -2.18 -0.93 -5.34
N TYR A 19 -2.64 -1.18 -6.56
CA TYR A 19 -2.61 -2.53 -7.15
C TYR A 19 -1.17 -3.05 -7.31
N SER A 20 -0.24 -2.18 -7.69
CA SER A 20 1.19 -2.53 -7.79
C SER A 20 1.79 -2.86 -6.42
N LEU A 21 1.42 -2.12 -5.37
CA LEU A 21 1.87 -2.37 -3.99
C LEU A 21 1.28 -3.68 -3.43
N ILE A 22 0.00 -3.96 -3.69
CA ILE A 22 -0.64 -5.25 -3.34
C ILE A 22 0.07 -6.41 -4.03
N GLY A 23 0.40 -6.27 -5.32
CA GLY A 23 1.19 -7.25 -6.06
C GLY A 23 2.58 -7.47 -5.41
N THR A 24 3.21 -6.39 -4.98
CA THR A 24 4.52 -6.45 -4.30
C THR A 24 4.43 -7.11 -2.92
N CYS A 25 3.35 -6.90 -2.16
CA CYS A 25 3.11 -7.61 -0.90
C CYS A 25 3.10 -9.13 -1.12
N ARG A 26 2.36 -9.59 -2.13
CA ARG A 26 2.27 -11.02 -2.48
C ARG A 26 3.62 -11.61 -2.86
N LEU A 27 4.43 -10.88 -3.63
CA LEU A 27 5.78 -11.31 -4.01
C LEU A 27 6.74 -11.42 -2.82
N ASN A 28 6.49 -10.68 -1.74
CA ASN A 28 7.30 -10.70 -0.53
C ASN A 28 6.70 -11.60 0.57
N ASN A 29 5.68 -12.42 0.26
CA ASN A 29 4.93 -13.24 1.23
C ASN A 29 4.30 -12.43 2.38
N VAL A 30 3.98 -11.16 2.14
CA VAL A 30 3.31 -10.29 3.11
C VAL A 30 1.83 -10.23 2.77
N GLU A 31 0.99 -10.39 3.79
CA GLU A 31 -0.46 -10.31 3.64
C GLU A 31 -0.86 -8.87 3.30
N PRO A 32 -1.47 -8.61 2.11
CA PRO A 32 -1.75 -7.24 1.67
C PRO A 32 -2.70 -6.48 2.59
N GLU A 33 -3.65 -7.19 3.23
CA GLU A 33 -4.60 -6.57 4.15
C GLU A 33 -3.90 -6.07 5.43
N LYS A 34 -3.08 -6.92 6.07
CA LYS A 34 -2.28 -6.53 7.24
C LYS A 34 -1.38 -5.35 6.94
N TRP A 35 -0.71 -5.40 5.79
CA TRP A 35 0.15 -4.29 5.36
C TRP A 35 -0.63 -2.99 5.17
N LEU A 36 -1.76 -3.04 4.46
CA LEU A 36 -2.56 -1.85 4.21
C LEU A 36 -3.12 -1.26 5.51
N ARG A 37 -3.59 -2.11 6.42
CA ARG A 37 -4.05 -1.70 7.75
C ARG A 37 -2.94 -0.99 8.52
N TYR A 38 -1.77 -1.62 8.60
CA TYR A 38 -0.61 -1.05 9.27
C TYR A 38 -0.25 0.33 8.69
N VAL A 39 -0.19 0.45 7.36
CA VAL A 39 0.13 1.73 6.72
C VAL A 39 -0.92 2.78 7.03
N ILE A 40 -2.22 2.50 6.91
CA ILE A 40 -3.28 3.47 7.20
C ILE A 40 -3.27 3.92 8.66
N GLU A 41 -3.00 3.00 9.60
CA GLU A 41 -2.91 3.31 11.03
C GLU A 41 -1.70 4.19 11.37
N HIS A 42 -0.57 4.01 10.69
CA HIS A 42 0.69 4.67 11.06
C HIS A 42 1.06 5.86 10.16
N ILE A 43 0.48 6.00 8.96
CA ILE A 43 0.86 7.03 7.98
C ILE A 43 0.60 8.45 8.47
N GLN A 44 -0.38 8.66 9.35
CA GLN A 44 -0.71 9.98 9.88
C GLN A 44 0.39 10.54 10.78
N ASP A 45 1.06 9.66 11.54
CA ASP A 45 2.12 10.03 12.48
C ASP A 45 3.53 9.80 11.91
N TRP A 46 3.64 9.26 10.69
CA TRP A 46 4.92 8.91 10.10
C TRP A 46 5.60 10.11 9.44
N PRO A 47 6.91 10.32 9.67
CA PRO A 47 7.61 11.42 9.03
C PRO A 47 7.77 11.15 7.53
N ALA A 48 7.47 12.16 6.69
CA ALA A 48 7.43 12.03 5.23
C ALA A 48 8.74 11.54 4.60
N ASN A 49 9.88 11.85 5.24
CA ASN A 49 11.20 11.38 4.80
C ASN A 49 11.47 9.89 5.08
N ARG A 50 10.60 9.20 5.82
CA ARG A 50 10.70 7.77 6.19
C ARG A 50 9.54 6.92 5.68
N VAL A 51 8.73 7.43 4.75
CA VAL A 51 7.64 6.64 4.14
C VAL A 51 8.15 5.35 3.48
N ARG A 52 9.43 5.33 3.05
CA ARG A 52 10.08 4.11 2.53
C ARG A 52 10.16 2.96 3.53
N ASP A 53 10.10 3.24 4.83
CA ASP A 53 10.11 2.22 5.87
C ASP A 53 8.74 1.51 6.00
N LEU A 54 7.68 2.11 5.45
CA LEU A 54 6.34 1.51 5.36
C LEU A 54 6.18 0.57 4.16
N LEU A 55 7.23 0.37 3.36
CA LEU A 55 7.17 -0.51 2.19
C LEU A 55 6.99 -1.97 2.61
N PRO A 56 6.24 -2.79 1.84
CA PRO A 56 5.83 -4.14 2.25
C PRO A 56 6.97 -5.05 2.74
N TRP A 57 8.17 -4.91 2.19
CA TRP A 57 9.35 -5.73 2.53
C TRP A 57 10.21 -5.16 3.67
N LYS A 58 9.84 -3.99 4.22
CA LYS A 58 10.53 -3.33 5.35
C LYS A 58 9.77 -3.45 6.66
N VAL A 59 8.46 -3.70 6.59
CA VAL A 59 7.60 -3.91 7.75
C VAL A 59 7.54 -5.38 8.13
N ASP A 60 7.92 -5.67 9.37
CA ASP A 60 7.75 -6.99 9.95
C ASP A 60 6.35 -7.11 10.55
N LEU A 61 5.45 -7.72 9.80
CA LEU A 61 4.05 -7.98 10.18
C LEU A 61 3.83 -9.42 10.66
N SER A 62 4.92 -10.16 10.93
CA SER A 62 4.84 -11.56 11.38
C SER A 62 4.19 -11.71 12.75
N SER A 63 4.13 -10.63 13.54
CA SER A 63 3.72 -10.66 14.95
C SER A 63 2.47 -9.85 15.29
N GLN A 64 1.70 -9.37 14.29
CA GLN A 64 0.41 -8.67 14.47
C GLN A 64 -0.80 -9.51 14.07
#